data_AF-A0A418SK70-F1
#
_entry.id   AF-A0A418SK70-F1
#
_cell.length_a   1.000
_cell.length_b   1.000
_cell.length_c   1.000
_cell.angle_alpha   90.00
_cell.angle_beta   90.00
_cell.angle_gamma   90.00
#
_symmetry.space_group_name_H-M   'P 1'
#
loop_
_entity.id
_entity.type
_entity.pdbx_description
1 polymer ?
#
loop_
_entity_poly.entity_id
_entity_poly.type
_entity_poly.pdbx_seq_one_letter_code
_entity_poly.pdbx_strand_id
1 'polypeptide(L)'
;MSIDEFSPAPVQVVDGIGPYGIPHAYAGAAELAVTLSLAGERTVLTVLQYSCDPVTSDTAGSLYLEAQVASDFAWASMIVERATRMEQGYDGAASREKAVQVQLDRIVMAQQDTQRLAKNALRLAPEEPEVRVFDKTVAERSGRTLAWAEDGMGLEPGPKSSEIAKAQGFAEEVAQIKEEFGNVDGAITEARAARDKSELWAEEDEDTEVDPGQYSALHHAAKSALAATAAGVAQTGAETAKGGAEAAQAGAELAAAAQDIFESTAAGLASTTEGGLFWVPSAGALDLYRHDAGPLAFDMDVSVATSPRIEQFETITPTGLALAGGTVREKGETVTPELSWVQTKSSVYAAVSAQSVDDGGGPESVGTGDTSWEGDDVTEDTTFTVEITDALARTSEASITLDFRNRLFWGASANATLTSAQIIALAGAGLSNVLARAMSIAASGGAPYVYYAWPLVYGDPSSVKVGGFALDGAGYTLATVSVSTAAGHVEDYRVLRLAQQQSGTVLLEVS
;
A
#
# COMPACT_ATOMS: atom_id res chain seq x y z
N MET A 1 77.57 17.23 -33.69
CA MET A 1 76.37 18.01 -33.30
C MET A 1 76.65 18.51 -31.91
N SER A 2 76.75 19.82 -31.75
CA SER A 2 77.29 20.48 -30.54
C SER A 2 76.24 21.27 -29.76
N ILE A 3 75.02 21.34 -30.28
CA ILE A 3 73.96 22.19 -29.74
C ILE A 3 73.16 21.44 -28.68
N ASP A 4 73.11 22.02 -27.49
CA ASP A 4 72.30 21.54 -26.37
C ASP A 4 70.80 21.83 -26.56
N GLU A 5 69.98 21.34 -25.63
CA GLU A 5 68.55 21.66 -25.59
C GLU A 5 68.32 23.18 -25.50
N PHE A 6 67.42 23.70 -26.33
CA PHE A 6 67.10 25.13 -26.32
C PHE A 6 66.48 25.55 -24.98
N SER A 7 67.22 26.34 -24.21
CA SER A 7 66.68 27.06 -23.06
C SER A 7 66.24 28.47 -23.48
N PRO A 8 64.95 28.83 -23.42
CA PRO A 8 64.49 30.17 -23.75
C PRO A 8 65.08 31.20 -22.77
N ALA A 9 65.28 32.43 -23.25
CA ALA A 9 65.66 33.52 -22.37
C ALA A 9 64.53 33.78 -21.36
N PRO A 10 64.84 34.01 -20.07
CA PRO A 10 63.84 34.49 -19.13
C PRO A 10 63.29 35.84 -19.60
N VAL A 11 62.05 36.16 -19.19
CA VAL A 11 61.51 37.50 -19.38
C VAL A 11 62.37 38.48 -18.60
N GLN A 12 62.90 39.50 -19.26
CA GLN A 12 63.76 40.53 -18.68
C GLN A 12 63.01 41.85 -18.61
N VAL A 13 63.26 42.67 -17.61
CA VAL A 13 62.70 44.02 -17.55
C VAL A 13 63.68 44.98 -18.22
N VAL A 14 63.19 45.84 -19.09
CA VAL A 14 64.01 46.88 -19.72
C VAL A 14 64.40 47.91 -18.65
N ASP A 15 65.68 47.89 -18.27
CA ASP A 15 66.31 48.82 -17.33
C ASP A 15 67.59 49.39 -17.97
N GLY A 16 67.40 50.37 -18.84
CA GLY A 16 68.47 50.99 -19.62
C GLY A 16 68.88 50.20 -20.86
N ILE A 17 70.11 50.40 -21.31
CA ILE A 17 70.61 49.88 -22.60
C ILE A 17 70.92 48.37 -22.56
N GLY A 18 71.14 47.78 -21.38
CA GLY A 18 71.62 46.42 -21.21
C GLY A 18 72.87 46.38 -20.30
N PRO A 19 73.53 45.22 -20.12
CA PRO A 19 73.35 43.98 -20.88
C PRO A 19 72.10 43.18 -20.47
N TYR A 20 71.43 42.61 -21.47
CA TYR A 20 70.36 41.64 -21.28
C TYR A 20 70.83 40.25 -21.69
N GLY A 21 70.69 39.26 -20.82
CA GLY A 21 71.25 37.92 -21.03
C GLY A 21 70.55 37.16 -22.17
N ILE A 22 71.36 36.55 -23.04
CA ILE A 22 70.94 35.59 -24.06
C ILE A 22 71.53 34.22 -23.67
N PRO A 23 70.75 33.30 -23.06
CA PRO A 23 71.29 32.05 -22.51
C PRO A 23 71.37 30.91 -23.56
N HIS A 24 71.38 31.24 -24.85
CA HIS A 24 71.40 30.28 -25.94
C HIS A 24 72.30 30.75 -27.09
N ALA A 25 72.69 29.81 -27.95
CA ALA A 25 73.49 30.06 -29.15
C ALA A 25 72.74 30.94 -30.19
N TYR A 26 73.48 31.81 -30.88
CA TYR A 26 73.01 32.65 -31.97
C TYR A 26 74.15 33.01 -32.95
N ALA A 27 73.87 33.04 -34.26
CA ALA A 27 74.87 33.38 -35.28
C ALA A 27 74.83 34.87 -35.71
N GLY A 28 74.10 35.71 -34.98
CA GLY A 28 74.01 37.15 -35.22
C GLY A 28 72.73 37.76 -34.66
N ALA A 29 72.68 39.08 -34.58
CA ALA A 29 71.46 39.81 -34.18
C ALA A 29 70.25 39.46 -35.08
N ALA A 30 70.49 39.13 -36.36
CA ALA A 30 69.42 38.76 -37.29
C ALA A 30 68.75 37.39 -37.02
N GLU A 31 69.32 36.57 -36.14
CA GLU A 31 68.75 35.31 -35.66
C GLU A 31 68.08 35.46 -34.28
N LEU A 32 67.93 36.70 -33.79
CA LEU A 32 67.19 37.00 -32.58
C LEU A 32 65.89 37.70 -32.95
N ALA A 33 64.82 37.38 -32.22
CA ALA A 33 63.57 38.11 -32.24
C ALA A 33 63.35 38.72 -30.86
N VAL A 34 63.43 40.05 -30.78
CA VAL A 34 63.27 40.80 -29.54
C VAL A 34 61.88 41.44 -29.52
N THR A 35 61.07 41.08 -28.54
CA THR A 35 59.73 41.64 -28.36
C THR A 35 59.64 42.34 -27.02
N LEU A 36 59.14 43.58 -27.03
CA LEU A 36 58.86 44.38 -25.85
C LEU A 36 57.35 44.42 -25.61
N SER A 37 56.95 44.39 -24.35
CA SER A 37 55.55 44.49 -23.94
C SER A 37 55.38 45.57 -22.88
N LEU A 38 54.70 46.65 -23.23
CA LEU A 38 54.39 47.78 -22.33
C LEU A 38 52.88 48.02 -22.33
N ALA A 39 52.26 48.09 -21.16
CA ALA A 39 50.80 48.30 -21.00
C ALA A 39 49.90 47.33 -21.81
N GLY A 40 50.39 46.11 -22.07
CA GLY A 40 49.69 45.09 -22.86
C GLY A 40 49.87 45.19 -24.37
N GLU A 41 50.53 46.23 -24.88
CA GLU A 41 50.91 46.35 -26.28
C GLU A 41 52.27 45.69 -26.54
N ARG A 42 52.36 44.88 -27.61
CA ARG A 42 53.59 44.17 -28.00
C ARG A 42 54.25 44.84 -29.20
N THR A 43 55.52 45.18 -29.08
CA THR A 43 56.34 45.76 -30.15
C THR A 43 57.51 44.83 -30.47
N VAL A 44 57.63 44.42 -31.73
CA VAL A 44 58.76 43.63 -32.22
C VAL A 44 59.85 44.58 -32.71
N LEU A 45 61.06 44.46 -32.17
CA LEU A 45 62.19 45.30 -32.55
C LEU A 45 62.85 44.78 -33.83
N THR A 46 63.30 45.73 -34.65
CA THR A 46 64.12 45.46 -35.83
C THR A 46 65.59 45.28 -35.44
N VAL A 47 66.38 44.59 -36.27
CA VAL A 47 67.81 44.33 -36.03
C VAL A 47 68.69 45.60 -35.93
N LEU A 48 68.16 46.77 -36.29
CA LEU A 48 68.85 48.06 -36.14
C LEU A 48 68.68 48.65 -34.74
N GLN A 49 67.68 48.18 -33.99
CA GLN A 49 67.28 48.70 -32.69
C GLN A 49 67.95 47.99 -31.52
N TYR A 50 68.79 46.99 -31.80
CA TYR A 50 69.58 46.28 -30.80
C TYR A 50 70.87 45.72 -31.40
N SER A 51 71.80 45.37 -30.53
CA SER A 51 73.07 44.72 -30.87
C SER A 51 73.35 43.57 -29.89
N CYS A 52 74.32 42.71 -30.20
CA CYS A 52 74.72 41.59 -29.34
C CYS A 52 76.24 41.52 -29.17
N ASP A 53 76.69 41.11 -27.99
CA ASP A 53 78.10 40.87 -27.67
C ASP A 53 78.26 39.50 -26.97
N PRO A 54 79.06 38.57 -27.52
CA PRO A 54 79.73 38.66 -28.83
C PRO A 54 78.72 38.70 -29.99
N VAL A 55 79.16 39.13 -31.18
CA VAL A 55 78.29 39.19 -32.39
C VAL A 55 77.72 37.81 -32.75
N THR A 56 78.45 36.74 -32.45
CA THR A 56 78.04 35.34 -32.60
C THR A 56 78.46 34.56 -31.36
N SER A 57 77.60 33.66 -30.86
CA SER A 57 77.93 32.80 -29.72
C SER A 57 77.35 31.39 -29.90
N ASP A 58 78.13 30.38 -29.50
CA ASP A 58 77.69 28.98 -29.45
C ASP A 58 77.08 28.59 -28.10
N THR A 59 77.06 29.51 -27.11
CA THR A 59 76.61 29.20 -25.73
C THR A 59 75.70 30.28 -25.16
N ALA A 60 76.21 31.49 -24.97
CA ALA A 60 75.47 32.62 -24.42
C ALA A 60 76.07 33.96 -24.83
N GLY A 61 75.31 35.03 -24.67
CA GLY A 61 75.80 36.39 -24.91
C GLY A 61 74.93 37.44 -24.24
N SER A 62 75.16 38.70 -24.60
CA SER A 62 74.42 39.85 -24.09
C SER A 62 73.81 40.65 -25.22
N LEU A 63 72.59 41.11 -25.02
CA LEU A 63 71.87 42.02 -25.91
C LEU A 63 71.93 43.45 -25.36
N TYR A 64 72.10 44.42 -26.24
CA TYR A 64 72.06 45.84 -25.92
C TYR A 64 71.06 46.55 -26.84
N LEU A 65 70.13 47.30 -26.26
CA LEU A 65 69.13 48.08 -26.97
C LEU A 65 69.71 49.42 -27.45
N GLU A 66 69.17 50.00 -28.52
CA GLU A 66 69.42 51.40 -28.85
C GLU A 66 68.95 52.30 -27.71
N ALA A 67 69.70 53.37 -27.41
CA ALA A 67 69.40 54.28 -26.29
C ALA A 67 67.96 54.83 -26.32
N GLN A 68 67.44 55.14 -27.52
CA GLN A 68 66.07 55.63 -27.68
C GLN A 68 65.05 54.54 -27.34
N VAL A 69 65.27 53.31 -27.80
CA VAL A 69 64.39 52.16 -27.55
C VAL A 69 64.38 51.79 -26.07
N ALA A 70 65.56 51.81 -25.42
CA ALA A 70 65.66 51.61 -23.97
C ALA A 70 64.87 52.65 -23.16
N SER A 71 64.85 53.91 -23.63
CA SER A 71 64.11 54.99 -22.99
C SER A 71 62.59 54.87 -23.23
N ASP A 72 62.18 54.63 -24.48
CA ASP A 72 60.76 54.56 -24.86
C ASP A 72 60.03 53.37 -24.24
N PHE A 73 60.77 52.29 -23.97
CA PHE A 73 60.26 51.06 -23.38
C PHE A 73 60.80 50.79 -21.97
N ALA A 74 61.18 51.84 -21.23
CA ALA A 74 61.59 51.67 -19.83
C ALA A 74 60.51 50.92 -19.04
N TRP A 75 60.93 49.91 -18.27
CA TRP A 75 60.07 49.00 -17.50
C TRP A 75 59.19 48.05 -18.33
N ALA A 76 59.34 48.01 -19.66
CA ALA A 76 58.67 47.02 -20.47
C ALA A 76 59.22 45.61 -20.17
N SER A 77 58.36 44.60 -20.30
CA SER A 77 58.80 43.21 -20.31
C SER A 77 59.39 42.88 -21.66
N MET A 78 60.65 42.46 -21.69
CA MET A 78 61.37 42.03 -22.88
C MET A 78 61.49 40.51 -22.94
N ILE A 79 61.22 39.99 -24.13
CA ILE A 79 61.43 38.59 -24.49
C ILE A 79 62.45 38.55 -25.62
N VAL A 80 63.52 37.79 -25.42
CA VAL A 80 64.54 37.53 -26.45
C VAL A 80 64.40 36.09 -26.89
N GLU A 81 63.98 35.89 -28.12
CA GLU A 81 63.80 34.57 -28.71
C GLU A 81 64.83 34.30 -29.80
N ARG A 82 65.17 33.03 -29.98
CA ARG A 82 65.91 32.57 -31.15
C ARG A 82 64.96 32.42 -32.34
N ALA A 83 65.41 32.90 -33.48
CA ALA A 83 64.76 32.84 -34.78
C ALA A 83 65.78 32.37 -35.83
N THR A 84 66.28 31.15 -35.67
CA THR A 84 67.31 30.60 -36.56
C THR A 84 66.79 30.54 -38.00
N ARG A 85 67.53 31.15 -38.93
CA ARG A 85 67.19 31.09 -40.36
C ARG A 85 67.67 29.79 -40.97
N MET A 86 66.82 29.13 -41.74
CA MET A 86 67.24 28.04 -42.60
C MET A 86 67.96 28.60 -43.82
N GLU A 87 69.29 28.65 -43.76
CA GLU A 87 70.13 29.04 -44.90
C GLU A 87 70.80 27.80 -45.50
N GLN A 88 70.53 27.52 -46.77
CA GLN A 88 71.18 26.45 -47.52
C GLN A 88 72.35 27.06 -48.31
N GLY A 89 73.44 27.39 -47.62
CA GLY A 89 74.66 27.93 -48.22
C GLY A 89 75.86 27.04 -47.93
N TYR A 90 76.48 26.48 -48.96
CA TYR A 90 77.76 25.77 -48.85
C TYR A 90 78.89 26.73 -49.21
N ASP A 91 79.59 27.27 -48.21
CA ASP A 91 80.74 28.16 -48.44
C ASP A 91 82.06 27.37 -48.46
N GLY A 92 82.63 27.20 -49.65
CA GLY A 92 84.07 27.10 -49.90
C GLY A 92 84.94 26.05 -49.19
N ALA A 93 85.09 24.87 -49.82
CA ALA A 93 86.29 24.03 -50.04
C ALA A 93 87.38 23.71 -48.98
N ALA A 94 87.55 24.40 -47.84
CA ALA A 94 88.70 24.17 -46.94
C ALA A 94 88.38 23.52 -45.59
N SER A 95 87.11 23.24 -45.27
CA SER A 95 86.73 22.56 -44.02
C SER A 95 85.42 21.80 -44.15
N ARG A 96 85.40 20.73 -44.97
CA ARG A 96 84.19 19.92 -45.25
C ARG A 96 83.50 19.43 -43.97
N GLU A 97 84.27 18.95 -43.00
CA GLU A 97 83.70 18.39 -41.76
C GLU A 97 83.14 19.46 -40.84
N LYS A 98 83.85 20.58 -40.65
CA LYS A 98 83.40 21.69 -39.79
C LYS A 98 82.18 22.41 -40.37
N ALA A 99 82.15 22.59 -41.70
CA ALA A 99 81.00 23.21 -42.37
C ALA A 99 79.73 22.36 -42.27
N VAL A 100 79.87 21.03 -42.42
CA VAL A 100 78.74 20.10 -42.26
C VAL A 100 78.25 20.09 -40.80
N GLN A 101 79.16 20.15 -39.82
CA GLN A 101 78.77 20.23 -38.40
C GLN A 101 77.96 21.50 -38.10
N VAL A 102 78.41 22.66 -38.56
CA VAL A 102 77.70 23.94 -38.38
C VAL A 102 76.32 23.92 -39.05
N GLN A 103 76.22 23.30 -40.22
CA GLN A 103 74.94 23.17 -40.92
C GLN A 103 73.95 22.26 -40.16
N LEU A 104 74.42 21.11 -39.67
CA LEU A 104 73.59 20.20 -38.88
C LEU A 104 73.12 20.86 -37.58
N ASP A 105 74.01 21.61 -36.92
CA ASP A 105 73.68 22.36 -35.70
C ASP A 105 72.60 23.43 -35.97
N ARG A 106 72.67 24.17 -37.08
CA ARG A 106 71.62 25.12 -37.48
C ARG A 106 70.27 24.46 -37.77
N ILE A 107 70.26 23.30 -38.43
CA ILE A 107 69.03 22.54 -38.70
C ILE A 107 68.34 22.14 -37.39
N VAL A 108 69.12 21.66 -36.42
CA VAL A 108 68.60 21.28 -35.10
C VAL A 108 68.02 22.49 -34.37
N MET A 109 68.71 23.65 -34.41
CA MET A 109 68.19 24.89 -33.81
C MET A 109 66.86 25.33 -34.45
N ALA A 110 66.78 25.34 -35.78
CA ALA A 110 65.54 25.67 -36.49
C ALA A 110 64.40 24.69 -36.16
N GLN A 111 64.71 23.39 -35.98
CA GLN A 111 63.74 22.39 -35.57
C GLN A 111 63.23 22.62 -34.14
N GLN A 112 64.10 22.95 -33.19
CA GLN A 112 63.73 23.31 -31.82
C GLN A 112 62.83 24.55 -31.80
N ASP A 113 63.18 25.59 -32.57
CA ASP A 113 62.41 26.83 -32.68
C ASP A 113 61.01 26.53 -33.24
N THR A 114 60.92 25.70 -34.28
CA THR A 114 59.65 25.26 -34.88
C THR A 114 58.80 24.46 -33.90
N GLN A 115 59.39 23.54 -33.13
CA GLN A 115 58.67 22.76 -32.11
C GLN A 115 58.13 23.65 -30.99
N ARG A 116 58.87 24.68 -30.58
CA ARG A 116 58.42 25.65 -29.58
C ARG A 116 57.23 26.46 -30.08
N LEU A 117 57.31 26.99 -31.31
CA LEU A 117 56.19 27.70 -31.93
C LEU A 117 54.94 26.80 -32.01
N ALA A 118 55.11 25.53 -32.37
CA ALA A 118 54.02 24.55 -32.41
C ALA A 118 53.47 24.14 -31.02
N LYS A 119 54.22 24.33 -29.93
CA LYS A 119 53.72 24.13 -28.54
C LYS A 119 52.89 25.32 -28.05
N ASN A 120 53.21 26.53 -28.50
CA ASN A 120 52.52 27.76 -28.11
C ASN A 120 51.34 28.11 -29.03
N ALA A 121 51.18 27.41 -30.14
CA ALA A 121 50.02 27.52 -31.00
C ALA A 121 48.78 26.90 -30.34
N LEU A 122 47.61 27.50 -30.58
CA LEU A 122 46.33 26.87 -30.30
C LEU A 122 46.23 25.63 -31.18
N ARG A 123 46.13 24.45 -30.56
CA ARG A 123 46.05 23.17 -31.29
C ARG A 123 44.60 22.79 -31.51
N LEU A 124 44.33 22.32 -32.72
CA LEU A 124 43.08 21.68 -33.09
C LEU A 124 43.35 20.20 -33.32
N ALA A 125 42.31 19.37 -33.19
CA ALA A 125 42.43 17.98 -33.57
C ALA A 125 42.69 17.87 -35.09
N PRO A 126 43.46 16.87 -35.55
CA PRO A 126 43.87 16.78 -36.97
C PRO A 126 42.71 16.62 -37.97
N GLU A 127 41.54 16.24 -37.47
CA GLU A 127 40.34 15.92 -38.25
C GLU A 127 39.37 17.11 -38.33
N GLU A 128 39.69 18.20 -37.62
CA GLU A 128 38.85 19.39 -37.52
C GLU A 128 39.27 20.44 -38.58
N PRO A 129 38.32 21.02 -39.36
CA PRO A 129 38.63 22.09 -40.30
C PRO A 129 39.26 23.31 -39.63
N GLU A 130 39.94 24.13 -40.44
CA GLU A 130 40.63 25.34 -39.98
C GLU A 130 39.71 26.23 -39.13
N VAL A 131 40.14 26.55 -37.89
CA VAL A 131 39.45 27.57 -37.08
C VAL A 131 39.56 28.90 -37.79
N ARG A 132 38.40 29.44 -38.16
CA ARG A 132 38.32 30.77 -38.76
C ARG A 132 38.78 31.80 -37.72
N VAL A 133 39.92 32.42 -37.98
CA VAL A 133 40.44 33.49 -37.13
C VAL A 133 39.49 34.68 -37.23
N PHE A 134 38.98 35.15 -36.08
CA PHE A 134 38.05 36.26 -35.87
C PHE A 134 37.67 37.06 -37.13
N ASP A 135 36.49 36.78 -37.68
CA ASP A 135 35.89 37.53 -38.79
C ASP A 135 35.29 38.88 -38.33
N LYS A 136 35.30 39.16 -37.02
CA LYS A 136 34.66 40.33 -36.40
C LYS A 136 35.60 41.52 -36.23
N THR A 137 35.01 42.71 -36.35
CA THR A 137 35.71 43.98 -36.18
C THR A 137 36.23 44.18 -34.75
N VAL A 138 37.19 45.10 -34.56
CA VAL A 138 37.70 45.45 -33.22
C VAL A 138 36.58 45.98 -32.31
N ALA A 139 35.64 46.76 -32.87
CA ALA A 139 34.51 47.31 -32.13
C ALA A 139 33.57 46.20 -31.60
N GLU A 140 33.38 45.13 -32.38
CA GLU A 140 32.55 43.98 -31.98
C GLU A 140 33.22 43.11 -30.91
N ARG A 141 34.56 43.12 -30.83
CA ARG A 141 35.33 42.32 -29.87
C ARG A 141 35.65 43.05 -28.56
N SER A 142 35.62 44.39 -28.56
CA SER A 142 36.04 45.17 -27.41
C SER A 142 35.17 44.91 -26.16
N GLY A 143 35.81 44.55 -25.05
CA GLY A 143 35.17 44.31 -23.75
C GLY A 143 34.38 43.01 -23.64
N ARG A 144 34.48 42.11 -24.62
CA ARG A 144 33.84 40.79 -24.63
C ARG A 144 34.84 39.69 -24.30
N THR A 145 34.37 38.62 -23.66
CA THR A 145 35.17 37.42 -23.44
C THR A 145 35.33 36.62 -24.74
N LEU A 146 36.33 35.75 -24.80
CA LEU A 146 36.44 34.77 -25.88
C LEU A 146 35.56 33.56 -25.57
N ALA A 147 34.70 33.19 -26.50
CA ALA A 147 33.91 31.97 -26.44
C ALA A 147 34.18 31.14 -27.70
N TRP A 148 34.10 29.82 -27.56
CA TRP A 148 33.97 28.95 -28.72
C TRP A 148 32.56 29.11 -29.26
N ALA A 149 32.43 29.18 -30.58
CA ALA A 149 31.15 29.12 -31.26
C ALA A 149 30.46 27.79 -30.94
N GLU A 150 29.14 27.77 -31.05
CA GLU A 150 28.32 26.59 -30.71
C GLU A 150 28.69 25.35 -31.54
N ASP A 151 29.22 25.54 -32.75
CA ASP A 151 29.72 24.47 -33.60
C ASP A 151 31.06 23.89 -33.12
N GLY A 152 31.75 24.55 -32.18
CA GLY A 152 33.08 24.20 -31.69
C GLY A 152 34.21 24.60 -32.63
N MET A 153 33.90 25.21 -33.79
CA MET A 153 34.80 25.37 -34.93
C MET A 153 35.25 26.82 -35.15
N GLY A 154 34.73 27.76 -34.36
CA GLY A 154 35.06 29.18 -34.43
C GLY A 154 35.29 29.78 -33.05
N LEU A 155 35.99 30.92 -33.02
CA LEU A 155 36.00 31.79 -31.84
C LEU A 155 35.01 32.94 -32.10
N GLU A 156 34.06 33.11 -31.19
CA GLU A 156 33.09 34.19 -31.25
C GLU A 156 33.20 35.13 -30.03
N PRO A 157 32.77 36.41 -30.17
CA PRO A 157 32.73 37.33 -29.05
C PRO A 157 31.65 36.89 -28.05
N GLY A 158 32.08 36.48 -26.86
CA GLY A 158 31.21 36.11 -25.75
C GLY A 158 30.51 37.31 -25.08
N PRO A 159 29.88 37.08 -23.92
CA PRO A 159 29.24 38.16 -23.17
C PRO A 159 30.25 39.23 -22.76
N LYS A 160 29.77 40.47 -22.65
CA LYS A 160 30.56 41.57 -22.09
C LYS A 160 30.80 41.33 -20.61
N SER A 161 31.92 41.83 -20.09
CA SER A 161 32.20 41.79 -18.65
C SER A 161 31.07 42.41 -17.80
N SER A 162 30.41 43.45 -18.31
CA SER A 162 29.23 44.06 -17.67
C SER A 162 27.99 43.17 -17.65
N GLU A 163 27.83 42.28 -18.64
CA GLU A 163 26.71 41.33 -18.71
C GLU A 163 26.94 40.18 -17.74
N ILE A 164 28.18 39.70 -17.64
CA ILE A 164 28.58 38.70 -16.65
C ILE A 164 28.35 39.24 -15.23
N ALA A 165 28.76 40.48 -14.95
CA ALA A 165 28.54 41.10 -13.65
C ALA A 165 27.04 41.26 -13.30
N LYS A 166 26.20 41.59 -14.29
CA LYS A 166 24.73 41.64 -14.08
C LYS A 166 24.14 40.27 -13.79
N ALA A 167 24.57 39.24 -14.51
CA ALA A 167 24.10 37.87 -14.28
C ALA A 167 24.44 37.39 -12.85
N GLN A 168 25.61 37.74 -12.36
CA GLN A 168 26.00 37.45 -10.98
C GLN A 168 25.13 38.22 -9.96
N GLY A 169 24.84 39.49 -10.20
CA GLY A 169 23.94 40.28 -9.36
C GLY A 169 22.52 39.70 -9.30
N PHE A 170 21.96 39.25 -10.42
CA PHE A 170 20.66 38.55 -10.42
C PHE A 170 20.69 37.22 -9.67
N ALA A 171 21.79 36.47 -9.76
CA ALA A 171 21.94 35.23 -9.00
C ALA A 171 21.99 35.49 -7.49
N GLU A 172 22.67 36.57 -7.06
CA GLU A 172 22.72 37.00 -5.67
C GLU A 172 21.35 37.49 -5.17
N GLU A 173 20.60 38.24 -5.98
CA GLU A 173 19.24 38.69 -5.65
C GLU A 173 18.27 37.51 -5.53
N VAL A 174 18.33 36.54 -6.45
CA VAL A 174 17.55 35.30 -6.36
C VAL A 174 17.90 34.49 -5.11
N ALA A 175 19.18 34.44 -4.73
CA ALA A 175 19.61 33.77 -3.50
C ALA A 175 19.06 34.47 -2.24
N GLN A 176 19.08 35.81 -2.21
CA GLN A 176 18.48 36.59 -1.11
C GLN A 176 16.97 36.40 -1.01
N ILE A 177 16.25 36.44 -2.14
CA ILE A 177 14.81 36.18 -2.16
C ILE A 177 14.51 34.78 -1.63
N LYS A 178 15.31 33.77 -2.01
CA LYS A 178 15.15 32.41 -1.49
C LYS A 178 15.42 32.31 0.01
N GLU A 179 16.37 33.08 0.54
CA GLU A 179 16.66 33.13 1.97
C GLU A 179 15.58 33.86 2.76
N GLU A 180 15.06 34.97 2.24
CA GLU A 180 14.00 35.78 2.86
C GLU A 180 12.65 35.03 2.91
N PHE A 181 12.25 34.41 1.79
CA PHE A 181 10.96 33.73 1.69
C PHE A 181 11.01 32.23 2.01
N GLY A 182 12.20 31.68 2.21
CA GLY A 182 12.40 30.28 2.59
C GLY A 182 11.81 29.28 1.59
N ASN A 183 11.24 28.18 2.11
CA ASN A 183 10.62 27.14 1.29
C ASN A 183 9.14 27.46 1.01
N VAL A 184 8.90 28.40 0.09
CA VAL A 184 7.54 28.82 -0.31
C VAL A 184 6.70 27.66 -0.82
N ASP A 185 7.28 26.75 -1.61
CA ASP A 185 6.57 25.57 -2.13
C ASP A 185 6.14 24.63 -1.01
N GLY A 186 7.00 24.47 0.01
CA GLY A 186 6.67 23.75 1.23
C GLY A 186 5.48 24.37 1.96
N ALA A 187 5.53 25.69 2.18
CA ALA A 187 4.44 26.42 2.83
C ALA A 187 3.10 26.32 2.07
N ILE A 188 3.13 26.39 0.73
CA ILE A 188 1.92 26.20 -0.11
C ILE A 188 1.38 24.78 0.04
N THR A 189 2.27 23.79 0.10
CA THR A 189 1.91 22.38 0.25
C THR A 189 1.26 22.13 1.62
N GLU A 190 1.87 22.65 2.69
CA GLU A 190 1.34 22.56 4.05
C GLU A 190 -0.02 23.27 4.17
N ALA A 191 -0.17 24.45 3.58
CA ALA A 191 -1.43 25.19 3.59
C ALA A 191 -2.56 24.43 2.87
N ARG A 192 -2.27 23.78 1.74
CA ARG A 192 -3.24 22.92 1.03
C ARG A 192 -3.63 21.70 1.86
N ALA A 193 -2.64 21.01 2.44
CA ALA A 193 -2.90 19.87 3.31
C ALA A 193 -3.75 20.25 4.53
N ALA A 194 -3.51 21.42 5.13
CA ALA A 194 -4.32 21.93 6.25
C ALA A 194 -5.75 22.28 5.83
N ARG A 195 -5.94 22.87 4.64
CA ARG A 195 -7.28 23.14 4.08
C ARG A 195 -8.03 21.83 3.86
N ASP A 196 -7.43 20.89 3.15
CA ASP A 196 -8.08 19.62 2.80
C ASP A 196 -8.44 18.85 4.08
N LYS A 197 -7.54 18.83 5.08
CA LYS A 197 -7.84 18.25 6.39
C LYS A 197 -9.00 18.96 7.10
N SER A 198 -9.10 20.28 6.99
CA SER A 198 -10.22 21.04 7.57
C SER A 198 -11.56 20.72 6.91
N GLU A 199 -11.55 20.39 5.61
CA GLU A 199 -12.73 19.94 4.87
C GLU A 199 -13.19 18.56 5.39
N LEU A 200 -12.28 17.60 5.57
CA LEU A 200 -12.60 16.30 6.18
C LEU A 200 -13.21 16.49 7.59
N TRP A 201 -12.63 17.36 8.41
CA TRP A 201 -13.17 17.67 9.74
C TRP A 201 -14.62 18.19 9.71
N ALA A 202 -15.01 18.88 8.65
CA ALA A 202 -16.35 19.43 8.50
C ALA A 202 -17.33 18.42 7.89
N GLU A 203 -16.91 17.69 6.86
CA GLU A 203 -17.82 17.00 5.93
C GLU A 203 -17.57 15.49 5.77
N GLU A 204 -16.55 14.90 6.42
CA GLU A 204 -16.33 13.45 6.32
C GLU A 204 -17.59 12.66 6.69
N ASP A 205 -17.82 11.59 5.94
CA ASP A 205 -18.97 10.71 6.09
C ASP A 205 -19.11 10.17 7.53
N GLU A 206 -20.35 9.84 7.89
CA GLU A 206 -20.65 9.29 9.20
C GLU A 206 -19.87 7.97 9.44
N ASP A 207 -19.35 7.82 10.65
CA ASP A 207 -18.61 6.62 11.12
C ASP A 207 -17.25 6.42 10.42
N THR A 208 -16.79 7.41 9.67
CA THR A 208 -15.43 7.47 9.12
C THR A 208 -14.55 8.37 9.99
N GLU A 209 -13.42 7.84 10.43
CA GLU A 209 -12.46 8.58 11.26
C GLU A 209 -11.63 9.55 10.40
N VAL A 210 -11.58 10.82 10.79
CA VAL A 210 -10.73 11.86 10.16
C VAL A 210 -9.30 11.75 10.67
N ASP A 211 -9.15 11.49 11.96
CA ASP A 211 -7.90 11.09 12.63
C ASP A 211 -8.24 9.91 13.55
N PRO A 212 -7.26 9.07 13.95
CA PRO A 212 -7.53 7.91 14.80
C PRO A 212 -8.34 8.26 16.06
N GLY A 213 -9.56 7.72 16.14
CA GLY A 213 -10.52 7.97 17.21
C GLY A 213 -11.16 9.37 17.22
N GLN A 214 -11.07 10.13 16.12
CA GLN A 214 -11.69 11.44 15.97
C GLN A 214 -12.56 11.50 14.70
N TYR A 215 -13.80 11.97 14.86
CA TYR A 215 -14.81 12.01 13.81
C TYR A 215 -15.18 13.44 13.42
N SER A 216 -15.77 13.60 12.23
CA SER A 216 -16.19 14.90 11.71
C SER A 216 -17.32 15.55 12.53
N ALA A 217 -17.48 16.86 12.34
CA ALA A 217 -18.61 17.60 12.88
C ALA A 217 -19.96 17.06 12.36
N LEU A 218 -19.99 16.57 11.11
CA LEU A 218 -21.17 15.97 10.51
C LEU A 218 -21.60 14.70 11.25
N HIS A 219 -20.66 13.79 11.57
CA HIS A 219 -20.94 12.60 12.38
C HIS A 219 -21.54 12.96 13.74
N HIS A 220 -20.93 13.90 14.47
CA HIS A 220 -21.45 14.31 15.78
C HIS A 220 -22.83 14.96 15.70
N ALA A 221 -23.11 15.75 14.65
CA ALA A 221 -24.43 16.32 14.42
C ALA A 221 -25.48 15.24 14.15
N ALA A 222 -25.16 14.23 13.33
CA ALA A 222 -26.03 13.10 13.03
C ALA A 222 -26.35 12.26 14.28
N LYS A 223 -25.32 11.84 15.04
CA LYS A 223 -25.50 11.10 16.30
C LYS A 223 -26.32 11.91 17.31
N SER A 224 -26.13 13.22 17.39
CA SER A 224 -26.92 14.10 18.27
C SER A 224 -28.39 14.18 17.85
N ALA A 225 -28.68 14.25 16.55
CA ALA A 225 -30.05 14.25 16.03
C ALA A 225 -30.78 12.92 16.29
N LEU A 226 -30.08 11.79 16.15
CA LEU A 226 -30.61 10.48 16.51
C LEU A 226 -30.89 10.38 18.01
N ALA A 227 -29.97 10.85 18.85
CA ALA A 227 -30.17 10.89 20.30
C ALA A 227 -31.38 11.75 20.70
N ALA A 228 -31.58 12.91 20.05
CA ALA A 228 -32.74 13.75 20.29
C ALA A 228 -34.06 13.05 19.89
N THR A 229 -34.06 12.29 18.78
CA THR A 229 -35.22 11.50 18.35
C THR A 229 -35.54 10.39 19.34
N ALA A 230 -34.53 9.64 19.79
CA ALA A 230 -34.67 8.60 20.79
C ALA A 230 -35.22 9.15 22.12
N ALA A 231 -34.76 10.33 22.54
CA ALA A 231 -35.28 11.01 23.73
C ALA A 231 -36.77 11.39 23.58
N GLY A 232 -37.20 11.84 22.39
CA GLY A 232 -38.61 12.13 22.10
C GLY A 232 -39.50 10.89 22.13
N VAL A 233 -39.03 9.77 21.59
CA VAL A 233 -39.74 8.47 21.67
C VAL A 233 -39.85 8.02 23.13
N ALA A 234 -38.78 8.12 23.90
CA ALA A 234 -38.77 7.77 25.32
C ALA A 234 -39.75 8.65 26.12
N GLN A 235 -39.82 9.95 25.84
CA GLN A 235 -40.80 10.85 26.46
C GLN A 235 -42.24 10.41 26.16
N THR A 236 -42.55 10.14 24.89
CA THR A 236 -43.89 9.68 24.47
C THR A 236 -44.26 8.36 25.14
N GLY A 237 -43.31 7.43 25.25
CA GLY A 237 -43.48 6.17 25.96
C GLY A 237 -43.77 6.37 27.44
N ALA A 238 -43.06 7.29 28.11
CA ALA A 238 -43.30 7.63 29.50
C ALA A 238 -44.69 8.26 29.73
N GLU A 239 -45.14 9.15 28.84
CA GLU A 239 -46.48 9.75 28.89
C GLU A 239 -47.58 8.70 28.70
N THR A 240 -47.39 7.76 27.76
CA THR A 240 -48.31 6.64 27.53
C THR A 240 -48.37 5.72 28.75
N ALA A 241 -47.22 5.34 29.31
CA ALA A 241 -47.15 4.50 30.50
C ALA A 241 -47.82 5.18 31.71
N LYS A 242 -47.64 6.49 31.88
CA LYS A 242 -48.33 7.27 32.90
C LYS A 242 -49.86 7.21 32.73
N GLY A 243 -50.36 7.45 31.51
CA GLY A 243 -51.79 7.36 31.22
C GLY A 243 -52.37 5.96 31.47
N GLY A 244 -51.63 4.91 31.09
CA GLY A 244 -51.98 3.52 31.39
C GLY A 244 -52.04 3.23 32.89
N ALA A 245 -51.09 3.75 33.68
CA ALA A 245 -51.08 3.61 35.13
C ALA A 245 -52.27 4.34 35.79
N GLU A 246 -52.60 5.56 35.35
CA GLU A 246 -53.77 6.31 35.82
C GLU A 246 -55.08 5.56 35.50
N ALA A 247 -55.22 5.02 34.29
CA ALA A 247 -56.37 4.21 33.90
C ALA A 247 -56.49 2.91 34.71
N ALA A 248 -55.37 2.21 34.93
CA ALA A 248 -55.33 1.00 35.75
C ALA A 248 -55.71 1.28 37.21
N GLN A 249 -55.24 2.40 37.78
CA GLN A 249 -55.64 2.83 39.12
C GLN A 249 -57.16 3.09 39.19
N ALA A 250 -57.72 3.84 38.24
CA ALA A 250 -59.15 4.10 38.19
C ALA A 250 -59.98 2.81 38.06
N GLY A 251 -59.52 1.87 37.22
CA GLY A 251 -60.14 0.54 37.09
C GLY A 251 -60.08 -0.27 38.38
N ALA A 252 -58.95 -0.25 39.09
CA ALA A 252 -58.80 -0.93 40.38
C ALA A 252 -59.70 -0.33 41.47
N GLU A 253 -59.85 1.00 41.52
CA GLU A 253 -60.76 1.69 42.43
C GLU A 253 -62.23 1.33 42.16
N LEU A 254 -62.64 1.27 40.88
CA LEU A 254 -63.98 0.82 40.47
C LEU A 254 -64.23 -0.65 40.82
N ALA A 255 -63.24 -1.51 40.55
CA ALA A 255 -63.31 -2.94 40.85
C ALA A 255 -63.45 -3.21 42.35
N ALA A 256 -62.73 -2.46 43.19
CA ALA A 256 -62.80 -2.57 44.65
C ALA A 256 -64.12 -2.04 45.23
N ALA A 257 -64.82 -1.15 44.52
CA ALA A 257 -66.12 -0.60 44.94
C ALA A 257 -67.30 -1.53 44.62
N ALA A 258 -67.11 -2.55 43.79
CA ALA A 258 -68.13 -3.53 43.45
C ALA A 258 -68.45 -4.44 44.65
N GLN A 259 -69.74 -4.60 44.96
CA GLN A 259 -70.14 -5.22 46.23
C GLN A 259 -70.12 -6.75 46.18
N ASP A 260 -70.56 -7.37 45.07
CA ASP A 260 -70.74 -8.82 44.96
C ASP A 260 -70.69 -9.31 43.49
N ILE A 261 -70.51 -10.62 43.32
CA ILE A 261 -70.57 -11.33 42.02
C ILE A 261 -71.93 -12.02 41.88
N PHE A 262 -72.63 -11.76 40.78
CA PHE A 262 -73.95 -12.33 40.50
C PHE A 262 -73.94 -13.16 39.22
N GLU A 263 -74.77 -14.20 39.19
CA GLU A 263 -74.87 -15.13 38.04
C GLU A 263 -75.39 -14.50 36.74
N SER A 264 -76.03 -13.32 36.83
CA SER A 264 -76.55 -12.58 35.69
C SER A 264 -76.78 -11.11 36.04
N THR A 265 -76.91 -10.25 35.02
CA THR A 265 -77.27 -8.84 35.19
C THR A 265 -78.61 -8.65 35.90
N ALA A 266 -79.59 -9.53 35.66
CA ALA A 266 -80.88 -9.49 36.33
C ALA A 266 -80.77 -9.77 37.84
N ALA A 267 -79.93 -10.73 38.24
CA ALA A 267 -79.67 -11.04 39.65
C ALA A 267 -78.93 -9.89 40.36
N GLY A 268 -77.99 -9.24 39.68
CA GLY A 268 -77.30 -8.05 40.18
C GLY A 268 -78.23 -6.84 40.36
N LEU A 269 -79.09 -6.55 39.38
CA LEU A 269 -80.09 -5.48 39.47
C LEU A 269 -81.10 -5.71 40.61
N ALA A 270 -81.49 -6.96 40.88
CA ALA A 270 -82.41 -7.28 41.97
C ALA A 270 -81.78 -7.12 43.36
N SER A 271 -80.45 -7.19 43.45
CA SER A 271 -79.69 -7.26 44.72
C SER A 271 -78.92 -5.99 45.04
N THR A 272 -78.78 -5.07 44.07
CA THR A 272 -78.11 -3.79 44.24
C THR A 272 -79.09 -2.63 44.17
N THR A 273 -78.75 -1.48 44.75
CA THR A 273 -79.52 -0.24 44.60
C THR A 273 -79.00 0.58 43.42
N GLU A 274 -79.79 1.53 42.94
CA GLU A 274 -79.35 2.50 41.92
C GLU A 274 -78.03 3.18 42.32
N GLY A 275 -77.08 3.22 41.39
CA GLY A 275 -75.69 3.64 41.61
C GLY A 275 -74.74 2.56 42.12
N GLY A 276 -75.24 1.38 42.50
CA GLY A 276 -74.44 0.24 42.95
C GLY A 276 -73.67 -0.44 41.81
N LEU A 277 -72.47 -0.93 42.12
CA LEU A 277 -71.61 -1.68 41.20
C LEU A 277 -71.63 -3.18 41.55
N PHE A 278 -71.66 -4.03 40.53
CA PHE A 278 -71.67 -5.48 40.69
C PHE A 278 -71.03 -6.22 39.51
N TRP A 279 -70.52 -7.44 39.75
CA TRP A 279 -69.86 -8.25 38.72
C TRP A 279 -70.78 -9.32 38.15
N VAL A 280 -70.65 -9.60 36.85
CA VAL A 280 -71.35 -10.71 36.17
C VAL A 280 -70.34 -11.54 35.36
N PRO A 281 -70.30 -12.87 35.52
CA PRO A 281 -69.48 -13.75 34.69
C PRO A 281 -69.90 -13.72 33.21
N SER A 282 -68.91 -13.62 32.33
CA SER A 282 -69.10 -13.54 30.88
C SER A 282 -67.92 -14.22 30.18
N ALA A 283 -68.20 -15.22 29.33
CA ALA A 283 -67.25 -15.94 28.45
C ALA A 283 -65.74 -15.90 28.82
N GLY A 284 -65.38 -16.29 30.05
CA GLY A 284 -63.98 -16.33 30.52
C GLY A 284 -63.48 -15.09 31.27
N ALA A 285 -64.36 -14.18 31.66
CA ALA A 285 -64.10 -12.96 32.43
C ALA A 285 -65.25 -12.64 33.42
N LEU A 286 -65.03 -11.63 34.26
CA LEU A 286 -66.03 -10.94 35.08
C LEU A 286 -66.20 -9.53 34.52
N ASP A 287 -67.39 -9.18 34.05
CA ASP A 287 -67.71 -7.84 33.55
C ASP A 287 -68.37 -7.02 34.66
N LEU A 288 -67.94 -5.77 34.83
CA LEU A 288 -68.46 -4.85 35.83
C LEU A 288 -69.67 -4.08 35.30
N TYR A 289 -70.76 -4.13 36.05
CA TYR A 289 -71.98 -3.39 35.73
C TYR A 289 -72.32 -2.39 36.82
N ARG A 290 -72.95 -1.27 36.42
CA ARG A 290 -73.62 -0.32 37.32
C ARG A 290 -75.13 -0.46 37.20
N HIS A 291 -75.82 -0.44 38.33
CA HIS A 291 -77.28 -0.37 38.38
C HIS A 291 -77.73 1.08 38.11
N ASP A 292 -78.25 1.36 36.92
CA ASP A 292 -78.81 2.67 36.56
C ASP A 292 -80.32 2.73 36.81
N ALA A 293 -80.93 3.92 36.76
CA ALA A 293 -82.37 4.10 37.01
C ALA A 293 -83.24 3.14 36.17
N GLY A 294 -83.98 2.24 36.85
CA GLY A 294 -84.88 1.28 36.20
C GLY A 294 -84.25 -0.10 35.94
N PRO A 295 -84.79 -0.92 35.03
CA PRO A 295 -84.34 -2.31 34.85
C PRO A 295 -83.07 -2.45 33.98
N LEU A 296 -82.21 -1.43 33.95
CA LEU A 296 -81.05 -1.38 33.05
C LEU A 296 -79.75 -1.50 33.84
N ALA A 297 -78.95 -2.50 33.49
CA ALA A 297 -77.56 -2.61 33.90
C ALA A 297 -76.69 -1.91 32.84
N PHE A 298 -75.88 -0.95 33.25
CA PHE A 298 -74.93 -0.27 32.38
C PHE A 298 -73.58 -0.97 32.48
N ASP A 299 -73.05 -1.40 31.34
CA ASP A 299 -71.73 -2.01 31.26
C ASP A 299 -70.66 -0.93 31.46
N MET A 300 -69.77 -1.13 32.44
CA MET A 300 -68.70 -0.18 32.74
C MET A 300 -67.48 -0.36 31.84
N ASP A 301 -67.51 -1.33 30.91
CA ASP A 301 -66.40 -1.69 30.00
C ASP A 301 -65.13 -2.09 30.78
N VAL A 302 -65.32 -2.62 31.99
CA VAL A 302 -64.28 -3.16 32.86
C VAL A 302 -64.49 -4.66 32.95
N SER A 303 -63.61 -5.41 32.32
CA SER A 303 -63.63 -6.87 32.30
C SER A 303 -62.36 -7.42 32.94
N VAL A 304 -62.50 -8.38 33.86
CA VAL A 304 -61.37 -9.06 34.50
C VAL A 304 -61.37 -10.53 34.08
N ALA A 305 -60.35 -10.94 33.32
CA ALA A 305 -60.22 -12.33 32.89
C ALA A 305 -60.22 -13.29 34.09
N THR A 306 -61.04 -14.33 34.03
CA THR A 306 -61.14 -15.38 35.06
C THR A 306 -60.16 -16.54 34.82
N SER A 307 -59.44 -16.51 33.70
CA SER A 307 -58.38 -17.48 33.37
C SER A 307 -57.00 -16.96 33.77
N PRO A 308 -56.08 -17.81 34.28
CA PRO A 308 -54.74 -17.40 34.73
C PRO A 308 -53.75 -17.12 33.58
N ARG A 309 -54.20 -16.97 32.32
CA ARG A 309 -53.31 -16.88 31.17
C ARG A 309 -53.53 -15.56 30.43
N ILE A 310 -52.78 -14.54 30.83
CA ILE A 310 -52.73 -13.25 30.13
C ILE A 310 -51.82 -13.44 28.91
N GLU A 311 -52.41 -13.56 27.72
CA GLU A 311 -51.71 -13.67 26.42
C GLU A 311 -50.78 -12.47 26.13
N GLN A 312 -50.97 -11.35 26.84
CA GLN A 312 -50.17 -10.13 26.75
C GLN A 312 -48.70 -10.30 27.20
N PHE A 313 -48.36 -11.42 27.85
CA PHE A 313 -46.98 -11.73 28.27
C PHE A 313 -46.24 -12.73 27.38
N GLU A 314 -46.86 -13.30 26.34
CA GLU A 314 -46.15 -14.23 25.45
C GLU A 314 -45.11 -13.47 24.61
N THR A 315 -43.86 -13.96 24.61
CA THR A 315 -42.74 -13.38 23.83
C THR A 315 -42.65 -14.11 22.50
N ILE A 316 -42.44 -13.39 21.40
CA ILE A 316 -42.30 -13.99 20.07
C ILE A 316 -41.05 -14.86 20.09
N THR A 317 -41.18 -16.14 19.75
CA THR A 317 -40.05 -17.08 19.72
C THR A 317 -39.79 -17.52 18.28
N PRO A 318 -38.53 -17.45 17.79
CA PRO A 318 -38.15 -18.12 16.55
C PRO A 318 -38.18 -19.63 16.76
N THR A 319 -38.94 -20.34 15.93
CA THR A 319 -39.11 -21.81 16.03
C THR A 319 -38.91 -22.46 14.67
N GLY A 320 -38.73 -23.78 14.64
CA GLY A 320 -38.64 -24.51 13.36
C GLY A 320 -37.43 -24.11 12.51
N LEU A 321 -36.30 -23.76 13.14
CA LEU A 321 -35.07 -23.42 12.42
C LEU A 321 -34.65 -24.59 11.52
N ALA A 322 -34.35 -24.28 10.27
CA ALA A 322 -33.90 -25.25 9.29
C ALA A 322 -32.88 -24.63 8.33
N LEU A 323 -31.83 -25.38 8.03
CA LEU A 323 -30.85 -25.06 6.98
C LEU A 323 -31.18 -25.82 5.71
N ALA A 324 -31.24 -25.13 4.58
CA ALA A 324 -31.41 -25.76 3.27
C ALA A 324 -30.27 -26.77 3.03
N GLY A 325 -30.61 -27.95 2.52
CA GLY A 325 -29.65 -29.05 2.34
C GLY A 325 -29.26 -29.80 3.63
N GLY A 326 -29.78 -29.42 4.80
CA GLY A 326 -29.57 -30.10 6.09
C GLY A 326 -28.42 -29.53 6.92
N THR A 327 -28.14 -30.12 8.09
CA THR A 327 -27.20 -29.58 9.09
C THR A 327 -25.80 -30.19 9.05
N VAL A 328 -25.52 -31.13 8.15
CA VAL A 328 -24.22 -31.80 8.07
C VAL A 328 -23.68 -31.71 6.65
N ARG A 329 -22.40 -31.36 6.52
CA ARG A 329 -21.65 -31.19 5.25
C ARG A 329 -20.31 -31.89 5.31
N GLU A 330 -19.73 -32.16 4.14
CA GLU A 330 -18.39 -32.74 4.09
C GLU A 330 -17.33 -31.65 4.25
N LYS A 331 -16.30 -31.91 5.05
CA LYS A 331 -15.10 -31.04 5.08
C LYS A 331 -14.53 -30.85 3.68
N GLY A 332 -14.17 -29.61 3.37
CA GLY A 332 -13.72 -29.18 2.04
C GLY A 332 -14.83 -28.60 1.16
N GLU A 333 -16.11 -28.88 1.48
CA GLU A 333 -17.22 -28.20 0.80
C GLU A 333 -17.24 -26.72 1.18
N THR A 334 -17.68 -25.88 0.25
CA THR A 334 -18.05 -24.49 0.48
C THR A 334 -19.56 -24.41 0.37
N VAL A 335 -20.21 -23.86 1.40
CA VAL A 335 -21.67 -23.83 1.50
C VAL A 335 -22.13 -22.42 1.80
N THR A 336 -22.99 -21.89 0.95
CA THR A 336 -23.79 -20.68 1.22
C THR A 336 -24.99 -21.11 2.06
N PRO A 337 -25.08 -20.74 3.36
CA PRO A 337 -26.13 -21.21 4.24
C PRO A 337 -27.44 -20.47 3.98
N GLU A 338 -28.50 -21.20 3.67
CA GLU A 338 -29.87 -20.68 3.58
C GLU A 338 -30.66 -21.16 4.80
N LEU A 339 -30.91 -20.23 5.72
CA LEU A 339 -31.62 -20.44 6.97
C LEU A 339 -33.10 -20.07 6.82
N SER A 340 -33.99 -20.83 7.46
CA SER A 340 -35.41 -20.52 7.57
C SER A 340 -35.93 -20.77 8.98
N TRP A 341 -36.93 -20.00 9.41
CA TRP A 341 -37.58 -20.15 10.72
C TRP A 341 -39.05 -19.75 10.65
N VAL A 342 -39.80 -20.06 11.70
CA VAL A 342 -41.19 -19.67 11.90
C VAL A 342 -41.29 -18.71 13.06
N GLN A 343 -41.95 -17.57 12.83
CA GLN A 343 -42.33 -16.63 13.88
C GLN A 343 -43.63 -17.10 14.54
N THR A 344 -43.60 -17.43 15.83
CA THR A 344 -44.84 -17.73 16.57
C THR A 344 -45.55 -16.42 16.96
N LYS A 345 -46.59 -16.06 16.21
CA LYS A 345 -47.41 -14.87 16.50
C LYS A 345 -48.59 -15.27 17.38
N SER A 346 -48.56 -14.90 18.66
CA SER A 346 -49.62 -15.24 19.60
C SER A 346 -50.66 -14.13 19.82
N SER A 347 -50.37 -12.86 19.48
CA SER A 347 -51.37 -11.79 19.53
C SER A 347 -51.03 -10.57 18.67
N VAL A 348 -52.00 -9.66 18.51
CA VAL A 348 -51.87 -8.36 17.80
C VAL A 348 -50.79 -7.45 18.41
N TYR A 349 -50.44 -7.65 19.69
CA TYR A 349 -49.42 -6.87 20.40
C TYR A 349 -48.02 -7.48 20.33
N ALA A 350 -47.88 -8.67 19.75
CA ALA A 350 -46.60 -9.34 19.51
C ALA A 350 -46.08 -9.01 18.10
N ALA A 351 -45.92 -7.72 17.79
CA ALA A 351 -45.25 -7.29 16.56
C ALA A 351 -43.73 -7.38 16.74
N VAL A 352 -43.04 -7.92 15.73
CA VAL A 352 -41.57 -7.91 15.67
C VAL A 352 -41.11 -6.48 15.42
N SER A 353 -40.28 -5.94 16.32
CA SER A 353 -39.69 -4.61 16.18
C SER A 353 -38.29 -4.66 15.57
N ALA A 354 -37.55 -5.74 15.81
CA ALA A 354 -36.25 -6.00 15.22
C ALA A 354 -36.00 -7.51 15.14
N GLN A 355 -35.19 -7.93 14.19
CA GLN A 355 -34.75 -9.31 14.02
C GLN A 355 -33.31 -9.31 13.53
N SER A 356 -32.52 -10.28 13.96
CA SER A 356 -31.15 -10.46 13.47
C SER A 356 -30.77 -11.93 13.40
N VAL A 357 -29.77 -12.22 12.56
CA VAL A 357 -29.11 -13.51 12.48
C VAL A 357 -27.62 -13.29 12.78
N ASP A 358 -27.06 -14.09 13.67
CA ASP A 358 -25.63 -14.08 14.00
C ASP A 358 -25.03 -15.45 13.67
N ASP A 359 -23.97 -15.46 12.87
CA ASP A 359 -23.20 -16.65 12.50
C ASP A 359 -21.89 -16.82 13.31
N GLY A 360 -21.68 -15.96 14.32
CA GLY A 360 -20.47 -15.85 15.12
C GLY A 360 -19.61 -14.63 14.77
N GLY A 361 -19.89 -13.94 13.66
CA GLY A 361 -19.28 -12.67 13.26
C GLY A 361 -19.93 -11.43 13.90
N GLY A 362 -21.07 -11.60 14.56
CA GLY A 362 -21.91 -10.54 15.11
C GLY A 362 -23.28 -10.48 14.42
N PRO A 363 -24.28 -9.84 15.05
CA PRO A 363 -25.65 -9.87 14.56
C PRO A 363 -25.84 -9.03 13.29
N GLU A 364 -26.31 -9.66 12.22
CA GLU A 364 -26.79 -9.02 11.01
C GLU A 364 -28.29 -8.73 11.10
N SER A 365 -28.71 -7.50 10.78
CA SER A 365 -30.14 -7.13 10.83
C SER A 365 -30.93 -7.74 9.68
N VAL A 366 -32.09 -8.32 10.00
CA VAL A 366 -33.02 -8.93 9.05
C VAL A 366 -34.37 -8.22 9.11
N GLY A 367 -35.10 -8.15 7.99
CA GLY A 367 -36.41 -7.53 7.95
C GLY A 367 -37.40 -8.18 8.93
N THR A 368 -38.22 -7.37 9.60
CA THR A 368 -39.14 -7.83 10.66
C THR A 368 -40.23 -8.80 10.16
N GLY A 369 -40.47 -8.84 8.84
CA GLY A 369 -41.39 -9.78 8.19
C GLY A 369 -40.72 -11.01 7.59
N ASP A 370 -39.39 -11.07 7.59
CA ASP A 370 -38.65 -12.13 6.92
C ASP A 370 -38.56 -13.37 7.81
N THR A 371 -38.67 -14.53 7.16
CA THR A 371 -38.61 -15.86 7.80
C THR A 371 -37.49 -16.72 7.20
N SER A 372 -36.56 -16.07 6.51
CA SER A 372 -35.42 -16.68 5.84
C SER A 372 -34.25 -15.72 5.76
N TRP A 373 -33.04 -16.25 5.71
CA TRP A 373 -31.79 -15.50 5.57
C TRP A 373 -30.78 -16.34 4.79
N GLU A 374 -29.99 -15.67 3.96
CA GLU A 374 -28.89 -16.27 3.21
C GLU A 374 -27.60 -15.58 3.64
N GLY A 375 -26.64 -16.38 4.10
CA GLY A 375 -25.35 -15.88 4.60
C GLY A 375 -24.23 -15.99 3.59
N ASP A 376 -23.04 -15.55 4.01
CA ASP A 376 -21.80 -15.75 3.27
C ASP A 376 -21.36 -17.22 3.28
N ASP A 377 -20.47 -17.55 2.34
CA ASP A 377 -19.89 -18.89 2.20
C ASP A 377 -19.14 -19.33 3.47
N VAL A 378 -19.52 -20.49 4.02
CA VAL A 378 -18.85 -21.13 5.16
C VAL A 378 -18.18 -22.44 4.75
N THR A 379 -17.07 -22.76 5.43
CA THR A 379 -16.25 -23.97 5.19
C THR A 379 -15.92 -24.76 6.47
N GLU A 380 -16.41 -24.30 7.62
CA GLU A 380 -16.17 -24.88 8.94
C GLU A 380 -17.47 -24.90 9.77
N ASP A 381 -17.45 -25.56 10.93
CA ASP A 381 -18.63 -25.68 11.81
C ASP A 381 -19.10 -24.26 12.21
N THR A 382 -20.33 -23.90 11.85
CA THR A 382 -20.90 -22.57 12.08
C THR A 382 -22.24 -22.69 12.81
N THR A 383 -22.46 -21.89 13.85
CA THR A 383 -23.75 -21.84 14.56
C THR A 383 -24.45 -20.54 14.25
N PHE A 384 -25.65 -20.64 13.68
CA PHE A 384 -26.50 -19.52 13.36
C PHE A 384 -27.51 -19.31 14.49
N THR A 385 -27.62 -18.09 14.99
CA THR A 385 -28.55 -17.70 16.05
C THR A 385 -29.50 -16.64 15.50
N VAL A 386 -30.79 -16.94 15.50
CA VAL A 386 -31.85 -15.99 15.16
C VAL A 386 -32.33 -15.34 16.44
N GLU A 387 -32.20 -14.02 16.54
CA GLU A 387 -32.78 -13.22 17.61
C GLU A 387 -34.00 -12.45 17.08
N ILE A 388 -35.09 -12.46 17.84
CA ILE A 388 -36.29 -11.66 17.59
C ILE A 388 -36.52 -10.75 18.78
N THR A 389 -36.68 -9.45 18.52
CA THR A 389 -37.13 -8.45 19.49
C THR A 389 -38.57 -8.06 19.20
N ASP A 390 -39.41 -8.04 20.24
CA ASP A 390 -40.79 -7.57 20.13
C ASP A 390 -40.94 -6.06 20.39
N ALA A 391 -42.13 -5.52 20.10
CA ALA A 391 -42.46 -4.11 20.31
C ALA A 391 -42.34 -3.62 21.77
N LEU A 392 -42.19 -4.51 22.74
CA LEU A 392 -41.93 -4.19 24.15
C LEU A 392 -40.45 -4.32 24.53
N ALA A 393 -39.57 -4.45 23.53
CA ALA A 393 -38.11 -4.61 23.65
C ALA A 393 -37.68 -5.88 24.40
N ARG A 394 -38.47 -6.96 24.33
CA ARG A 394 -38.10 -8.27 24.85
C ARG A 394 -37.48 -9.11 23.74
N THR A 395 -36.40 -9.83 24.05
CA THR A 395 -35.68 -10.67 23.08
C THR A 395 -35.95 -12.15 23.30
N SER A 396 -35.89 -12.92 22.22
CA SER A 396 -35.87 -14.38 22.23
C SER A 396 -34.97 -14.90 21.12
N GLU A 397 -34.24 -15.97 21.41
CA GLU A 397 -33.26 -16.55 20.51
C GLU A 397 -33.52 -18.04 20.23
N ALA A 398 -33.09 -18.50 19.06
CA ALA A 398 -32.94 -19.91 18.75
C ALA A 398 -31.72 -20.11 17.84
N SER A 399 -31.05 -21.25 17.98
CA SER A 399 -29.84 -21.52 17.19
C SER A 399 -29.89 -22.86 16.47
N ILE A 400 -29.17 -22.95 15.35
CA ILE A 400 -28.92 -24.17 14.59
C ILE A 400 -27.47 -24.21 14.12
N THR A 401 -26.85 -25.39 14.13
CA THR A 401 -25.44 -25.56 13.75
C THR A 401 -25.33 -26.30 12.42
N LEU A 402 -24.49 -25.80 11.53
CA LEU A 402 -23.99 -26.49 10.34
C LEU A 402 -22.66 -27.16 10.69
N ASP A 403 -22.61 -28.48 10.62
CA ASP A 403 -21.44 -29.28 10.98
C ASP A 403 -20.68 -29.78 9.73
N PHE A 404 -19.40 -29.50 9.64
CA PHE A 404 -18.47 -30.05 8.66
C PHE A 404 -17.75 -31.29 9.22
N ARG A 405 -18.08 -32.44 8.62
CA ARG A 405 -17.60 -33.74 9.06
C ARG A 405 -16.72 -34.37 7.99
N ASN A 406 -15.72 -35.14 8.41
CA ASN A 406 -14.96 -35.94 7.45
C ASN A 406 -15.82 -37.06 6.87
N ARG A 407 -15.53 -37.46 5.63
CA ARG A 407 -16.14 -38.62 4.98
C ARG A 407 -15.33 -39.88 5.23
N LEU A 408 -15.98 -40.93 5.71
CA LEU A 408 -15.36 -42.22 5.98
C LEU A 408 -15.77 -43.17 4.86
N PHE A 409 -14.88 -44.09 4.50
CA PHE A 409 -15.07 -44.97 3.34
C PHE A 409 -14.93 -46.43 3.76
N TRP A 410 -15.77 -47.30 3.22
CA TRP A 410 -15.69 -48.75 3.49
C TRP A 410 -16.20 -49.57 2.33
N GLY A 411 -15.64 -50.76 2.17
CA GLY A 411 -16.04 -51.63 1.07
C GLY A 411 -15.10 -52.80 0.89
N ALA A 412 -15.30 -53.54 -0.20
CA ALA A 412 -14.46 -54.66 -0.58
C ALA A 412 -13.66 -54.33 -1.84
N SER A 413 -12.40 -54.77 -1.91
CA SER A 413 -11.54 -54.59 -3.08
C SER A 413 -10.60 -55.79 -3.27
N ALA A 414 -10.31 -56.16 -4.51
CA ALA A 414 -9.35 -57.22 -4.83
C ALA A 414 -7.90 -56.79 -4.61
N ASN A 415 -7.63 -55.49 -4.52
CA ASN A 415 -6.29 -54.96 -4.31
C ASN A 415 -5.83 -55.19 -2.86
N ALA A 416 -4.55 -55.49 -2.66
CA ALA A 416 -3.95 -55.63 -1.34
C ALA A 416 -3.62 -54.27 -0.68
N THR A 417 -3.54 -53.19 -1.45
CA THR A 417 -3.32 -51.82 -0.99
C THR A 417 -4.18 -50.89 -1.83
N LEU A 418 -4.70 -49.81 -1.24
CA LEU A 418 -5.55 -48.85 -1.94
C LEU A 418 -4.84 -47.50 -2.12
N THR A 419 -5.05 -46.88 -3.28
CA THR A 419 -4.72 -45.47 -3.52
C THR A 419 -5.87 -44.56 -3.07
N SER A 420 -5.64 -43.24 -2.97
CA SER A 420 -6.70 -42.25 -2.67
C SER A 420 -7.95 -42.45 -3.54
N ALA A 421 -7.77 -42.58 -4.85
CA ALA A 421 -8.88 -42.78 -5.79
C ALA A 421 -9.64 -44.09 -5.53
N GLN A 422 -8.94 -45.16 -5.14
CA GLN A 422 -9.56 -46.45 -4.85
C GLN A 422 -10.27 -46.46 -3.49
N ILE A 423 -9.82 -45.66 -2.52
CA ILE A 423 -10.51 -45.48 -1.23
C ILE A 423 -11.85 -44.77 -1.45
N ILE A 424 -11.85 -43.68 -2.23
CA ILE A 424 -13.06 -42.90 -2.51
C ILE A 424 -14.08 -43.71 -3.32
N ALA A 425 -13.60 -44.64 -4.16
CA ALA A 425 -14.44 -45.53 -4.95
C ALA A 425 -15.00 -46.74 -4.17
N LEU A 426 -14.72 -46.87 -2.86
CA LEU A 426 -15.31 -47.93 -2.05
C LEU A 426 -16.84 -47.76 -1.99
N ALA A 427 -17.55 -48.90 -1.94
CA ALA A 427 -19.00 -48.93 -2.14
C ALA A 427 -19.81 -48.20 -1.04
N GLY A 428 -19.25 -48.08 0.16
CA GLY A 428 -19.86 -47.39 1.29
C GLY A 428 -19.09 -46.14 1.65
N ALA A 429 -19.83 -45.05 1.90
CA ALA A 429 -19.27 -43.83 2.43
C ALA A 429 -20.27 -43.13 3.36
N GLY A 430 -19.78 -42.32 4.29
CA GLY A 430 -20.64 -41.54 5.17
C GLY A 430 -19.87 -40.57 6.05
N LEU A 431 -20.53 -39.48 6.41
CA LEU A 431 -19.95 -38.42 7.24
C LEU A 431 -19.93 -38.84 8.71
N SER A 432 -18.83 -38.52 9.42
CA SER A 432 -18.67 -38.78 10.86
C SER A 432 -17.55 -37.93 11.46
N ASN A 433 -17.68 -37.59 12.74
CA ASN A 433 -16.62 -37.03 13.60
C ASN A 433 -15.94 -38.10 14.48
N VAL A 434 -16.35 -39.37 14.35
CA VAL A 434 -15.81 -40.48 15.14
C VAL A 434 -15.45 -41.65 14.22
N LEU A 435 -14.42 -42.42 14.62
CA LEU A 435 -14.02 -43.65 13.94
C LEU A 435 -14.97 -44.82 14.20
N ALA A 436 -15.68 -44.81 15.33
CA ALA A 436 -16.48 -45.96 15.73
C ALA A 436 -17.65 -46.18 14.74
N ARG A 437 -17.72 -47.38 14.16
CA ARG A 437 -18.76 -47.72 13.18
C ARG A 437 -18.98 -49.23 13.08
N ALA A 438 -20.24 -49.61 12.95
CA ALA A 438 -20.66 -50.95 12.54
C ALA A 438 -21.15 -50.90 11.09
N MET A 439 -20.70 -51.85 10.27
CA MET A 439 -20.97 -51.85 8.83
C MET A 439 -21.12 -53.26 8.28
N SER A 440 -22.05 -53.40 7.33
CA SER A 440 -22.29 -54.62 6.57
C SER A 440 -21.70 -54.48 5.17
N ILE A 441 -20.62 -55.21 4.89
CA ILE A 441 -19.84 -55.10 3.66
C ILE A 441 -20.04 -56.35 2.81
N ALA A 442 -20.49 -56.17 1.57
CA ALA A 442 -20.59 -57.25 0.60
C ALA A 442 -19.21 -57.52 -0.05
N ALA A 443 -18.60 -58.64 0.31
CA ALA A 443 -17.35 -59.14 -0.28
C ALA A 443 -17.67 -60.03 -1.50
N SER A 444 -18.18 -59.42 -2.58
CA SER A 444 -18.49 -60.08 -3.85
C SER A 444 -17.36 -59.91 -4.88
N GLY A 445 -17.09 -60.94 -5.70
CA GLY A 445 -16.21 -60.81 -6.88
C GLY A 445 -14.80 -61.40 -6.75
N GLY A 446 -14.67 -62.65 -6.27
CA GLY A 446 -13.40 -63.39 -6.34
C GLY A 446 -12.46 -63.15 -5.16
N ALA A 447 -12.97 -63.33 -3.93
CA ALA A 447 -12.23 -63.22 -2.67
C ALA A 447 -11.59 -61.82 -2.45
N PRO A 448 -12.39 -60.74 -2.32
CA PRO A 448 -11.85 -59.41 -2.05
C PRO A 448 -11.42 -59.23 -0.59
N TYR A 449 -10.50 -58.30 -0.34
CA TYR A 449 -10.20 -57.79 0.99
C TYR A 449 -11.26 -56.77 1.42
N VAL A 450 -11.57 -56.75 2.71
CA VAL A 450 -12.50 -55.79 3.32
C VAL A 450 -11.71 -54.62 3.90
N TYR A 451 -12.18 -53.41 3.62
CA TYR A 451 -11.55 -52.15 3.97
C TYR A 451 -12.46 -51.24 4.76
N TYR A 452 -11.84 -50.49 5.68
CA TYR A 452 -12.41 -49.31 6.31
C TYR A 452 -11.35 -48.22 6.40
N ALA A 453 -11.67 -47.01 5.96
CA ALA A 453 -10.79 -45.87 5.96
C ALA A 453 -11.41 -44.69 6.71
N TRP A 454 -10.63 -44.09 7.61
CA TRP A 454 -11.03 -42.92 8.41
C TRP A 454 -9.84 -41.96 8.59
N PRO A 455 -10.09 -40.67 8.86
CA PRO A 455 -9.05 -39.68 9.12
C PRO A 455 -8.12 -40.08 10.27
N LEU A 456 -6.81 -39.88 10.10
CA LEU A 456 -5.78 -40.18 11.09
C LEU A 456 -6.01 -39.43 12.41
N VAL A 457 -6.64 -38.25 12.36
CA VAL A 457 -6.98 -37.44 13.54
C VAL A 457 -7.92 -38.17 14.52
N TYR A 458 -8.69 -39.17 14.06
CA TYR A 458 -9.54 -39.97 14.95
C TYR A 458 -8.76 -41.06 15.71
N GLY A 459 -7.48 -41.27 15.40
CA GLY A 459 -6.62 -42.23 16.07
C GLY A 459 -6.75 -43.66 15.54
N ASP A 460 -6.10 -44.58 16.25
CA ASP A 460 -6.11 -46.02 15.95
C ASP A 460 -7.25 -46.71 16.73
N PRO A 461 -7.85 -47.79 16.18
CA PRO A 461 -9.00 -48.44 16.79
C PRO A 461 -8.60 -49.15 18.08
N SER A 462 -9.44 -49.05 19.10
CA SER A 462 -9.33 -49.81 20.34
C SER A 462 -9.81 -51.25 20.19
N SER A 463 -10.73 -51.52 19.26
CA SER A 463 -11.20 -52.85 18.92
C SER A 463 -11.64 -52.96 17.46
N VAL A 464 -11.39 -54.12 16.86
CA VAL A 464 -11.88 -54.49 15.53
C VAL A 464 -12.54 -55.85 15.66
N LYS A 465 -13.81 -55.97 15.28
CA LYS A 465 -14.57 -57.22 15.36
C LYS A 465 -15.17 -57.59 14.00
N VAL A 466 -15.25 -58.89 13.74
CA VAL A 466 -15.98 -59.45 12.60
C VAL A 466 -17.03 -60.41 13.11
N GLY A 467 -18.30 -60.15 12.81
CA GLY A 467 -19.44 -60.95 13.29
C GLY A 467 -19.52 -61.04 14.82
N GLY A 468 -19.10 -59.98 15.52
CA GLY A 468 -19.08 -59.92 16.99
C GLY A 468 -17.82 -60.49 17.67
N PHE A 469 -16.90 -61.10 16.91
CA PHE A 469 -15.64 -61.66 17.44
C PHE A 469 -14.48 -60.69 17.24
N ALA A 470 -13.76 -60.37 18.32
CA ALA A 470 -12.59 -59.50 18.27
C ALA A 470 -11.44 -60.16 17.50
N LEU A 471 -10.80 -59.37 16.63
CA LEU A 471 -9.58 -59.73 15.93
C LEU A 471 -8.37 -59.26 16.75
N ASP A 472 -7.31 -60.06 16.74
CA ASP A 472 -6.01 -59.67 17.26
C ASP A 472 -5.17 -58.95 16.19
N GLY A 473 -3.95 -58.51 16.55
CA GLY A 473 -3.05 -57.78 15.67
C GLY A 473 -2.58 -58.55 14.42
N ALA A 474 -2.93 -59.83 14.26
CA ALA A 474 -2.69 -60.59 13.04
C ALA A 474 -3.94 -60.66 12.12
N GLY A 475 -5.12 -60.32 12.62
CA GLY A 475 -6.38 -60.36 11.89
C GLY A 475 -6.60 -59.20 10.90
N TYR A 476 -5.84 -58.11 11.02
CA TYR A 476 -5.93 -56.94 10.15
C TYR A 476 -4.59 -56.19 10.05
N THR A 477 -4.50 -55.30 9.06
CA THR A 477 -3.37 -54.40 8.87
C THR A 477 -3.86 -52.96 8.77
N LEU A 478 -3.09 -52.01 9.31
CA LEU A 478 -3.32 -50.58 9.18
C LEU A 478 -2.26 -49.98 8.25
N ALA A 479 -2.70 -49.18 7.29
CA ALA A 479 -1.83 -48.36 6.45
C ALA A 479 -2.24 -46.88 6.57
N THR A 480 -1.32 -45.96 6.30
CA THR A 480 -1.64 -44.54 6.16
C THR A 480 -1.62 -44.17 4.68
N VAL A 481 -2.67 -43.52 4.21
CA VAL A 481 -2.79 -43.03 2.83
C VAL A 481 -3.31 -41.60 2.87
N SER A 482 -2.64 -40.69 2.17
CA SER A 482 -3.15 -39.33 1.97
C SER A 482 -4.32 -39.38 0.99
N VAL A 483 -5.50 -38.92 1.42
CA VAL A 483 -6.75 -38.98 0.65
C VAL A 483 -7.22 -37.57 0.34
N SER A 484 -7.48 -37.31 -0.94
CA SER A 484 -8.14 -36.08 -1.42
C SER A 484 -9.59 -36.39 -1.73
N THR A 485 -10.53 -35.97 -0.88
CA THR A 485 -11.96 -36.24 -1.08
C THR A 485 -12.51 -35.51 -2.31
N ALA A 486 -13.70 -35.89 -2.76
CA ALA A 486 -14.37 -35.23 -3.89
C ALA A 486 -14.74 -33.77 -3.56
N ALA A 487 -14.92 -33.46 -2.27
CA ALA A 487 -15.12 -32.11 -1.77
C ALA A 487 -13.84 -31.25 -1.76
N GLY A 488 -12.67 -31.82 -2.10
CA GLY A 488 -11.41 -31.08 -2.16
C GLY A 488 -10.62 -31.04 -0.85
N HIS A 489 -11.10 -31.70 0.21
CA HIS A 489 -10.34 -31.83 1.46
C HIS A 489 -9.25 -32.89 1.34
N VAL A 490 -8.04 -32.55 1.78
CA VAL A 490 -6.88 -33.45 1.76
C VAL A 490 -6.43 -33.73 3.19
N GLU A 491 -6.48 -34.99 3.60
CA GLU A 491 -6.03 -35.42 4.92
C GLU A 491 -5.49 -36.85 4.87
N ASP A 492 -4.62 -37.20 5.81
CA ASP A 492 -4.13 -38.57 5.96
C ASP A 492 -5.19 -39.45 6.60
N TYR A 493 -5.46 -40.61 5.99
CA TYR A 493 -6.40 -41.60 6.47
C TYR A 493 -5.68 -42.84 6.96
N ARG A 494 -6.15 -43.41 8.07
CA ARG A 494 -5.90 -44.80 8.41
C ARG A 494 -6.78 -45.69 7.57
N VAL A 495 -6.17 -46.68 6.94
CA VAL A 495 -6.83 -47.68 6.10
C VAL A 495 -6.64 -49.04 6.75
N LEU A 496 -7.70 -49.53 7.38
CA LEU A 496 -7.79 -50.89 7.88
C LEU A 496 -8.13 -51.83 6.75
N ARG A 497 -7.41 -52.93 6.69
CA ARG A 497 -7.66 -54.05 5.80
C ARG A 497 -7.68 -55.34 6.60
N LEU A 498 -8.72 -56.16 6.46
CA LEU A 498 -8.70 -57.51 7.02
C LEU A 498 -7.59 -58.35 6.36
N ALA A 499 -6.84 -59.12 7.15
CA ALA A 499 -5.67 -59.84 6.64
C ALA A 499 -6.01 -60.93 5.63
N GLN A 500 -7.21 -61.52 5.75
CA GLN A 500 -7.70 -62.57 4.86
C GLN A 500 -8.75 -62.02 3.90
N GLN A 501 -8.72 -62.54 2.67
CA GLN A 501 -9.79 -62.33 1.70
C GLN A 501 -11.11 -62.91 2.22
N GLN A 502 -12.20 -62.21 1.96
CA GLN A 502 -13.52 -62.55 2.48
C GLN A 502 -14.47 -62.96 1.34
N SER A 503 -15.57 -63.61 1.70
CA SER A 503 -16.66 -63.95 0.77
C SER A 503 -18.01 -63.77 1.43
N GLY A 504 -18.99 -63.28 0.69
CA GLY A 504 -20.34 -63.05 1.22
C GLY A 504 -20.42 -61.74 2.00
N THR A 505 -21.33 -61.67 2.98
CA THR A 505 -21.53 -60.46 3.78
C THR A 505 -20.67 -60.51 5.03
N VAL A 506 -19.84 -59.48 5.23
CA VAL A 506 -18.99 -59.30 6.40
C VAL A 506 -19.58 -58.20 7.29
N LEU A 507 -19.85 -58.53 8.54
CA LEU A 507 -20.21 -57.55 9.56
C LEU A 507 -18.94 -57.09 10.26
N LEU A 508 -18.47 -55.90 9.95
CA LEU A 508 -17.28 -55.28 10.54
C LEU A 508 -17.72 -54.24 11.58
N GLU A 509 -17.15 -54.32 12.77
CA GLU A 509 -17.31 -53.33 13.82
C GLU A 509 -15.94 -52.80 14.22
N VAL A 510 -15.80 -51.48 14.26
CA VAL A 510 -14.57 -50.80 14.68
C VAL A 510 -14.95 -49.79 15.76
N SER A 511 -14.17 -49.73 16.83
CA SER A 511 -14.40 -48.84 17.98
C SER A 511 -13.13 -48.22 18.52
#